data_AF-A0A959RWI7-F1
#
_entry.id   AF-A0A959RWI7-F1
#
_cell.length_a   1.000
_cell.length_b   1.000
_cell.length_c   1.000
_cell.angle_alpha   90.00
_cell.angle_beta   90.00
_cell.angle_gamma   90.00
#
_symmetry.space_group_name_H-M   'P 1'
#
loop_
_entity.id
_entity.type
_entity.pdbx_description
1 polymer ?
#
loop_
_entity_poly.entity_id
_entity_poly.type
_entity_poly.pdbx_seq_one_letter_code
_entity_poly.pdbx_strand_id
1 'polypeptide(L)'
;IVDKFNIKQQHRWFVWQTDNFPIPQGELEISCTNIHIIPSTEEVDDIINDVIRGNIIKLNGKLVNVKDYESNFTWETSTERNDTGGGACEILWVEKISILQ
;
A
#
# COMPACT_ATOMS: atom_id res chain seq x y z
N ILE A 1 5.69 -6.25 15.87
CA ILE A 1 4.65 -7.08 15.19
C ILE A 1 5.09 -7.45 13.78
N VAL A 2 5.51 -6.48 12.95
CA VAL A 2 5.98 -6.72 11.56
C VAL A 2 7.16 -7.71 11.51
N ASP A 3 8.03 -7.69 12.53
CA ASP A 3 9.15 -8.61 12.74
C ASP A 3 8.76 -10.09 12.85
N LYS A 4 7.48 -10.40 13.08
CA LYS A 4 6.96 -11.77 13.11
C LYS A 4 6.61 -12.33 11.73
N PHE A 5 6.67 -11.51 10.68
CA PHE A 5 6.30 -11.90 9.33
C PHE A 5 7.52 -11.99 8.41
N ASN A 6 7.60 -13.08 7.66
CA ASN A 6 8.48 -13.16 6.51
C ASN A 6 7.71 -12.70 5.27
N ILE A 7 8.03 -11.51 4.77
CA ILE A 7 7.37 -10.89 3.62
C ILE A 7 8.30 -10.93 2.41
N LYS A 8 7.81 -11.46 1.28
CA LYS A 8 8.52 -11.48 0.00
C LYS A 8 7.62 -10.89 -1.08
N GLN A 9 8.10 -9.87 -1.78
CA GLN A 9 7.40 -9.25 -2.91
C GLN A 9 8.01 -9.70 -4.24
N GLN A 10 7.16 -10.04 -5.20
CA GLN A 10 7.51 -10.29 -6.60
C GLN A 10 6.57 -9.52 -7.53
N HIS A 11 7.11 -8.58 -8.29
CA HIS A 11 6.35 -7.72 -9.20
C HIS A 11 5.16 -7.05 -8.47
N ARG A 12 3.92 -7.34 -8.92
CA ARG A 12 2.67 -6.78 -8.39
C ARG A 12 2.07 -7.59 -7.24
N TRP A 13 2.76 -8.63 -6.77
CA TRP A 13 2.25 -9.54 -5.74
C TRP A 13 3.24 -9.63 -4.60
N PHE A 14 2.75 -9.87 -3.39
CA PHE A 14 3.60 -10.28 -2.29
C PHE A 14 2.98 -11.47 -1.58
N VAL A 15 3.84 -12.23 -0.92
CA VAL A 15 3.46 -13.33 -0.04
C VAL A 15 4.02 -13.02 1.34
N TRP A 16 3.24 -13.33 2.37
CA TRP A 16 3.64 -13.27 3.75
C TRP A 16 3.49 -14.64 4.39
N GLN A 17 4.36 -14.95 5.35
CA GLN A 17 4.31 -16.16 6.16
C GLN A 17 4.55 -15.79 7.62
N THR A 18 3.85 -16.46 8.53
CA THR A 18 4.05 -16.36 9.99
C THR A 18 3.81 -17.72 10.64
N ASP A 19 4.59 -18.05 11.66
CA ASP A 19 4.40 -19.25 12.49
C ASP A 19 3.35 -19.03 13.58
N ASN A 20 3.07 -17.76 13.92
CA ASN A 20 2.11 -17.40 14.97
C ASN A 20 1.31 -16.17 14.55
N PHE A 21 0.00 -16.34 14.41
CA PHE A 21 -0.92 -15.26 14.05
C PHE A 21 -1.08 -14.27 15.21
N PRO A 22 -0.58 -13.02 15.11
CA PRO A 22 -0.70 -12.04 16.18
C PRO A 22 -2.10 -11.41 16.27
N ILE A 23 -2.89 -11.54 15.20
CA ILE A 23 -4.29 -11.11 15.06
C ILE A 23 -5.04 -12.18 14.23
N PRO A 24 -6.38 -12.23 14.25
CA PRO A 24 -7.15 -13.16 13.42
C PRO A 24 -6.74 -13.07 11.93
N GLN A 25 -6.68 -14.21 11.26
CA GLN A 25 -6.20 -14.29 9.88
C GLN A 25 -6.94 -13.34 8.93
N GLY A 26 -8.27 -13.25 9.03
CA GLY A 26 -9.05 -12.35 8.17
C GLY A 26 -8.72 -10.87 8.38
N GLU A 27 -8.45 -10.44 9.62
CA GLU A 27 -8.01 -9.07 9.90
C GLU A 27 -6.60 -8.81 9.34
N LEU A 28 -5.75 -9.83 9.35
CA LEU A 28 -4.42 -9.75 8.78
C LEU A 28 -4.47 -9.60 7.25
N GLU A 29 -5.27 -10.43 6.58
CA GLU A 29 -5.44 -10.39 5.12
C GLU A 29 -5.91 -9.01 4.65
N ILE A 30 -6.89 -8.42 5.33
CA ILE A 30 -7.41 -7.07 5.05
C ILE A 30 -6.36 -5.98 5.35
N SER A 31 -5.49 -6.20 6.34
CA SER A 31 -4.42 -5.26 6.70
C SER A 31 -3.20 -5.37 5.77
N CYS A 32 -3.07 -6.48 5.05
CA CYS A 32 -1.98 -6.78 4.14
C CYS A 32 -2.38 -6.46 2.69
N THR A 33 -2.35 -5.19 2.33
CA THR A 33 -2.60 -4.70 0.96
C THR A 33 -1.32 -4.35 0.21
N ASN A 34 -1.32 -4.55 -1.11
CA ASN A 34 -0.29 -4.01 -1.99
C ASN A 34 -0.80 -2.68 -2.55
N ILE A 35 -0.22 -1.58 -2.09
CA ILE A 35 -0.62 -0.23 -2.51
C ILE A 35 0.40 0.37 -3.47
N HIS A 36 -0.09 1.04 -4.50
CA HIS A 36 0.67 1.94 -5.35
C HIS A 36 0.46 3.37 -4.86
N ILE A 37 1.50 4.17 -4.74
CA ILE A 37 1.42 5.51 -4.14
C ILE A 37 1.66 6.57 -5.21
N ILE A 38 0.85 7.63 -5.17
CA ILE A 38 1.07 8.86 -5.94
C ILE A 38 1.21 10.01 -4.93
N PRO A 39 2.38 10.68 -4.85
CA PRO A 39 2.55 11.84 -3.99
C PRO A 39 1.73 13.02 -4.52
N SER A 40 1.05 13.74 -3.62
CA SER A 40 0.24 14.91 -4.01
C SER A 40 1.05 16.18 -4.26
N THR A 41 2.27 16.25 -3.73
CA THR A 41 3.20 17.38 -3.81
C THR A 41 4.63 16.88 -3.82
N GLU A 42 5.58 17.72 -4.28
CA GLU A 42 7.01 17.41 -4.22
C GLU A 42 7.49 17.16 -2.78
N GLU A 43 7.00 17.93 -1.80
CA GLU A 43 7.33 17.73 -0.37
C GLU A 43 6.92 16.33 0.14
N VAL A 44 5.78 15.80 -0.33
CA VAL A 44 5.35 14.45 0.02
C VAL A 44 6.22 13.40 -0.66
N ASP A 45 6.62 13.64 -1.91
CA ASP A 45 7.52 12.75 -2.65
C ASP A 45 8.90 12.65 -1.99
N ASP A 46 9.46 13.78 -1.57
CA ASP A 46 10.75 13.83 -0.87
C ASP A 46 10.73 12.97 0.40
N ILE A 47 9.69 13.08 1.23
CA ILE A 47 9.56 12.25 2.44
C ILE A 47 9.36 10.78 2.09
N ILE A 48 8.64 10.46 1.01
CA ILE A 48 8.47 9.08 0.54
C ILE A 48 9.83 8.50 0.12
N ASN A 49 10.67 9.29 -0.56
CA ASN A 49 12.01 8.87 -0.98
C ASN A 49 12.96 8.61 0.20
N ASP A 50 12.72 9.24 1.36
CA ASP A 50 13.45 8.98 2.60
C ASP A 50 12.99 7.72 3.35
N VAL A 51 11.86 7.11 2.97
CA VAL A 51 11.35 5.89 3.62
C VAL A 51 12.27 4.71 3.32
N ILE A 52 12.73 4.05 4.37
CA ILE A 52 13.55 2.84 4.27
C ILE A 52 12.81 1.62 4.82
N ARG A 53 13.29 0.43 4.41
CA ARG A 53 12.77 -0.84 4.91
C ARG A 53 12.86 -0.88 6.43
N GLY A 54 11.72 -1.13 7.07
CA GLY A 54 11.60 -1.21 8.52
C GLY A 54 10.93 0.00 9.15
N ASN A 55 10.77 1.11 8.42
CA ASN A 55 10.03 2.25 8.96
C ASN A 55 8.57 1.91 9.19
N ILE A 56 8.04 2.43 10.30
CA ILE A 56 6.61 2.47 10.56
C ILE A 56 6.13 3.83 10.10
N ILE A 57 5.34 3.86 9.04
CA ILE A 57 4.83 5.10 8.45
C ILE A 57 3.32 5.22 8.64
N LYS A 58 2.83 6.46 8.66
CA LYS A 58 1.42 6.78 8.54
C LYS A 58 1.19 7.54 7.24
N LEU A 59 0.33 6.99 6.40
CA LEU A 59 -0.14 7.62 5.16
C LEU A 59 -1.57 8.12 5.34
N ASN A 60 -1.88 9.27 4.76
CA ASN A 60 -3.22 9.81 4.67
C ASN A 60 -3.46 10.34 3.25
N GLY A 61 -4.64 10.06 2.71
CA GLY A 61 -4.93 10.36 1.32
C GLY A 61 -6.22 9.71 0.85
N LYS A 62 -6.34 9.55 -0.47
CA LYS A 62 -7.54 9.06 -1.16
C LYS A 62 -7.22 7.87 -2.05
N LEU A 63 -8.11 6.88 -2.08
CA LEU A 63 -8.07 5.83 -3.09
C LEU A 63 -8.61 6.38 -4.41
N VAL A 64 -7.88 6.18 -5.50
CA VAL A 64 -8.17 6.83 -6.79
C VAL A 64 -8.04 5.86 -7.96
N ASN A 65 -8.73 6.19 -9.05
CA ASN A 65 -8.46 5.64 -10.38
C ASN A 65 -7.67 6.67 -11.18
N VAL A 66 -6.75 6.22 -12.04
CA VAL A 66 -5.92 7.10 -12.87
C VAL A 66 -6.37 7.01 -14.32
N LYS A 67 -6.49 8.15 -14.99
CA LYS A 67 -6.79 8.23 -16.42
C LYS A 67 -5.81 9.16 -17.12
N ASP A 68 -5.14 8.63 -18.13
CA ASP A 68 -4.38 9.40 -19.11
C ASP A 68 -5.25 9.63 -20.35
N TYR A 69 -5.54 10.90 -20.63
CA TYR A 69 -6.38 11.31 -21.75
C TYR A 69 -5.61 11.33 -23.09
N GLU A 70 -4.29 11.47 -23.07
CA GLU A 70 -3.48 11.51 -24.30
C GLU A 70 -3.29 10.11 -24.85
N SER A 71 -2.94 9.15 -23.99
CA SER A 71 -2.76 7.75 -24.37
C SER A 71 -4.06 6.93 -24.30
N ASN A 72 -5.16 7.51 -23.84
CA ASN A 72 -6.43 6.83 -23.53
C ASN A 72 -6.25 5.60 -22.62
N PHE A 73 -5.37 5.71 -21.62
CA PHE A 73 -5.11 4.65 -20.66
C PHE A 73 -5.90 4.90 -19.37
N THR A 74 -6.47 3.84 -18.80
CA THR A 74 -7.11 3.88 -17.49
C THR A 74 -6.51 2.80 -16.61
N TRP A 75 -6.10 3.19 -15.41
CA TRP A 75 -5.75 2.28 -14.33
C TRP A 75 -6.83 2.33 -13.27
N GLU A 76 -7.71 1.34 -13.31
CA GLU A 76 -8.75 1.14 -12.30
C GLU A 76 -8.21 0.21 -11.21
N THR A 77 -8.39 0.62 -9.97
CA THR A 77 -7.98 -0.13 -8.78
C THR A 77 -9.10 -0.16 -7.76
N SER A 78 -8.97 -1.03 -6.75
CA SER A 78 -9.92 -1.03 -5.67
C SER A 78 -9.97 0.32 -4.96
N THR A 79 -11.19 0.72 -4.59
CA THR A 79 -11.46 1.87 -3.74
C THR A 79 -12.14 1.44 -2.43
N GLU A 80 -12.14 0.14 -2.15
CA GLU A 80 -12.65 -0.48 -0.95
C GLU A 80 -11.49 -1.13 -0.19
N ARG A 81 -11.52 -1.04 1.14
CA ARG A 81 -10.40 -1.47 2.00
C ARG A 81 -10.55 -2.87 2.58
N ASN A 82 -11.64 -3.55 2.27
CA ASN A 82 -12.02 -4.84 2.85
C ASN A 82 -12.06 -5.96 1.80
N ASP A 83 -11.56 -5.71 0.60
CA ASP A 83 -11.44 -6.71 -0.45
C ASP A 83 -10.12 -7.49 -0.35
N THR A 84 -10.10 -8.68 -0.93
CA THR A 84 -8.95 -9.59 -0.89
C THR A 84 -8.79 -10.29 -2.24
N GLY A 85 -7.58 -10.72 -2.57
CA GLY A 85 -7.29 -11.46 -3.79
C GLY A 85 -6.98 -10.60 -5.03
N GLY A 86 -7.16 -11.17 -6.22
CA GLY A 86 -6.85 -10.50 -7.49
C GLY A 86 -7.82 -9.36 -7.79
N GLY A 87 -7.33 -8.12 -7.77
CA GLY A 87 -8.14 -6.91 -7.96
C GLY A 87 -8.12 -5.96 -6.75
N ALA A 88 -7.70 -6.44 -5.58
CA ALA A 88 -7.60 -5.66 -4.35
C ALA A 88 -6.36 -4.74 -4.29
N CYS A 89 -5.62 -4.59 -5.40
CA CYS A 89 -4.55 -3.60 -5.46
C CYS A 89 -5.18 -2.21 -5.47
N GLU A 90 -4.62 -1.31 -4.69
CA GLU A 90 -5.11 0.06 -4.51
C GLU A 90 -4.10 1.08 -5.07
N ILE A 91 -4.58 2.20 -5.60
CA ILE A 91 -3.77 3.40 -5.80
C ILE A 91 -4.16 4.43 -4.74
N LEU A 92 -3.19 4.82 -3.91
CA LEU A 92 -3.34 5.85 -2.90
C LEU A 92 -2.70 7.15 -3.37
N TRP A 93 -3.53 8.18 -3.59
CA TRP A 93 -3.07 9.57 -3.71
C TRP A 93 -2.75 10.09 -2.31
N VAL A 94 -1.47 10.24 -1.99
CA VAL A 94 -0.98 10.58 -0.66
C VAL A 94 -0.93 12.08 -0.47
N GLU A 95 -1.77 12.57 0.44
CA GLU A 95 -1.84 13.97 0.84
C GLU A 95 -0.89 14.27 2.01
N LYS A 96 -0.62 13.27 2.87
CA LYS A 96 0.31 13.40 4.01
C LYS A 96 1.00 12.09 4.32
N ILE A 97 2.26 12.17 4.69
CA ILE A 97 3.09 11.08 5.20
C ILE A 97 3.77 11.50 6.52
N SER A 98 3.96 10.54 7.42
CA SER A 98 4.79 10.72 8.63
C SER A 98 5.51 9.43 8.97
N ILE A 99 6.82 9.52 9.19
CA ILE A 99 7.64 8.41 9.71
C ILE A 99 7.50 8.41 11.23
N LEU A 100 7.00 7.32 11.79
CA LEU A 100 6.73 7.17 13.22
C LEU A 100 7.88 6.46 13.95
N GLN A 101 8.52 5.50 13.27
CA GLN A 101 9.70 4.74 13.75
C GLN A 101 10.58 4.33 12.58
#